data_AF-A0A7Y3MQJ0-F1
#
_entry.id   AF-A0A7Y3MQJ0-F1
#
_cell.length_a   1.000
_cell.length_b   1.000
_cell.length_c   1.000
_cell.angle_alpha   90.00
_cell.angle_beta   90.00
_cell.angle_gamma   90.00
#
_symmetry.space_group_name_H-M   'P 1'
#
loop_
_entity.id
_entity.type
_entity.pdbx_description
1 polymer ?
#
loop_
_entity_poly.entity_id
_entity_poly.type
_entity_poly.pdbx_seq_one_letter_code
_entity_poly.pdbx_strand_id
1 'polypeptide(L)'
;MDEILKYLPQRAKDKHKEHKKFFQKLKKRPPKKLDELMVQLHETEFDRTNCLDCANCCKTTGPFFTHKDIQRISKHFKMKEQHLIETYL
;
A
#
# COMPACT_ATOMS: atom_id res chain seq x y z
N MET A 1 13.16 -7.33 -21.90
CA MET A 1 12.47 -6.58 -20.83
C MET A 1 13.19 -5.26 -20.54
N ASP A 2 14.52 -5.26 -20.55
CA ASP A 2 15.37 -4.13 -20.14
C ASP A 2 15.23 -2.87 -21.01
N GLU A 3 15.03 -3.02 -22.32
CA GLU A 3 14.80 -1.87 -23.20
C GLU A 3 13.53 -1.11 -22.84
N ILE A 4 12.44 -1.82 -22.49
CA ILE A 4 11.19 -1.18 -22.06
C ILE A 4 11.43 -0.40 -20.76
N LEU A 5 12.12 -1.01 -19.79
CA LEU A 5 12.42 -0.39 -18.50
C LEU A 5 13.26 0.89 -18.65
N LYS A 6 14.22 0.90 -19.58
CA LYS A 6 15.07 2.06 -19.87
C LYS A 6 14.27 3.30 -20.32
N TYR A 7 13.21 3.10 -21.11
CA TYR A 7 12.40 4.21 -21.62
C TYR A 7 11.18 4.56 -20.76
N LEU A 8 10.84 3.75 -19.75
CA LEU A 8 9.70 4.00 -18.86
C LEU A 8 9.74 5.39 -18.19
N PRO A 9 10.87 5.88 -17.64
CA PRO A 9 10.89 7.19 -16.99
C PRO A 9 10.56 8.33 -17.96
N GLN A 10 11.01 8.25 -19.22
CA GLN A 10 10.73 9.25 -20.23
C GLN A 10 9.24 9.21 -20.62
N ARG A 11 8.71 8.03 -20.95
CA ARG A 11 7.29 7.86 -21.29
C ARG A 11 6.36 8.32 -20.15
N ALA A 12 6.73 8.02 -18.90
CA ALA A 12 5.99 8.48 -17.72
C ALA A 12 5.99 10.01 -17.60
N LYS A 13 7.11 10.68 -17.88
CA LYS A 13 7.19 12.16 -17.92
C LYS A 13 6.33 12.73 -19.04
N ASP A 14 6.42 12.20 -20.25
CA ASP A 14 5.67 12.68 -21.42
C ASP A 14 4.16 12.60 -21.19
N LYS A 15 3.70 11.52 -20.54
CA LYS A 15 2.28 11.28 -20.24
C LYS A 15 1.81 11.86 -18.90
N HIS A 16 2.70 12.41 -18.08
CA HIS A 16 2.35 12.87 -16.73
C HIS A 16 1.21 13.91 -16.71
N LYS A 17 1.25 14.92 -17.59
CA LYS A 17 0.20 15.94 -17.67
C LYS A 17 -1.16 15.36 -18.06
N GLU A 18 -1.17 14.41 -19.01
CA GLU A 18 -2.37 13.73 -19.48
C GLU A 18 -2.99 12.89 -18.35
N HIS A 19 -2.18 12.04 -17.72
CA HIS A 19 -2.59 11.19 -16.60
C HIS A 19 -3.11 12.04 -15.43
N LYS A 20 -2.41 13.11 -15.06
CA LYS A 20 -2.85 14.00 -13.98
C LYS A 20 -4.23 14.59 -14.25
N LYS A 21 -4.49 15.08 -15.47
CA LYS A 21 -5.81 15.60 -15.86
C LYS A 21 -6.89 14.50 -15.83
N PHE A 22 -6.56 13.30 -16.29
CA PHE A 22 -7.46 12.15 -16.27
C PHE A 22 -7.86 11.75 -14.84
N PHE A 23 -6.89 11.59 -13.93
CA PHE A 23 -7.17 11.24 -12.53
C PHE A 23 -7.95 12.34 -11.79
N GLN A 24 -7.72 13.62 -12.10
CA GLN A 24 -8.53 14.72 -11.57
C GLN A 24 -10.00 14.62 -11.99
N LYS A 25 -10.29 14.15 -13.22
CA LYS A 25 -11.67 13.91 -13.67
C LYS A 25 -12.31 12.72 -12.95
N LEU A 26 -11.57 11.61 -12.81
CA LEU A 26 -12.05 10.42 -12.12
C LEU A 26 -12.39 10.69 -10.65
N LYS A 27 -11.53 11.42 -9.92
CA LYS A 27 -11.77 11.78 -8.51
C LYS A 27 -13.05 12.59 -8.30
N LYS A 28 -13.50 13.34 -9.31
CA LYS A 28 -14.75 14.13 -9.23
C LYS A 28 -16.01 13.29 -9.45
N ARG A 29 -15.86 12.06 -9.95
CA ARG A 29 -16.97 11.16 -10.27
C ARG A 29 -16.69 9.76 -9.72
N PRO A 30 -16.53 9.61 -8.40
CA PRO A 30 -16.37 8.29 -7.81
C PRO A 30 -17.66 7.48 -8.00
N PRO A 31 -17.56 6.17 -8.32
CA PRO A 31 -18.72 5.28 -8.31
C PRO A 31 -19.43 5.31 -6.96
N LYS A 32 -20.76 5.15 -6.97
CA LYS A 32 -21.60 5.23 -5.75
C LYS A 32 -21.20 4.28 -4.62
N LYS A 33 -20.50 3.18 -4.95
CA LYS A 33 -20.14 2.09 -4.02
C LYS A 33 -18.66 1.70 -4.14
N LEU A 34 -17.80 2.68 -4.43
CA LEU A 34 -16.37 2.41 -4.62
C LEU A 34 -15.73 1.73 -3.40
N ASP A 35 -16.08 2.19 -2.19
CA ASP A 35 -15.50 1.67 -0.96
C ASP A 35 -15.96 0.24 -0.68
N GLU A 36 -17.26 -0.04 -0.81
CA GLU A 36 -17.81 -1.41 -0.71
C GLU A 36 -17.15 -2.36 -1.73
N LEU A 37 -17.00 -1.90 -2.97
CA LEU A 37 -16.35 -2.67 -4.03
C LEU A 37 -14.89 -2.95 -3.69
N MET A 38 -14.15 -1.96 -3.18
CA MET A 38 -12.74 -2.18 -2.82
C MET A 38 -12.57 -3.16 -1.67
N VAL A 39 -13.48 -3.16 -0.68
CA VAL A 39 -13.47 -4.17 0.39
C VAL A 39 -13.70 -5.56 -0.20
N GLN A 40 -14.72 -5.73 -1.06
CA GLN A 40 -14.98 -7.03 -1.69
C GLN A 40 -13.81 -7.54 -2.54
N LEU A 41 -13.21 -6.65 -3.33
CA LEU A 41 -12.02 -6.98 -4.12
C LEU A 41 -10.84 -7.35 -3.21
N HIS A 42 -10.63 -6.61 -2.11
CA HIS A 42 -9.58 -6.91 -1.15
C HIS A 42 -9.75 -8.32 -0.56
N GLU A 43 -10.92 -8.63 0.01
CA GLU A 43 -11.18 -9.95 0.60
C GLU A 43 -11.02 -11.07 -0.45
N THR A 44 -11.56 -10.88 -1.65
CA THR A 44 -11.47 -11.87 -2.74
C THR A 44 -10.03 -12.13 -3.18
N GLU A 45 -9.21 -11.08 -3.30
CA GLU A 45 -7.81 -11.25 -3.71
C GLU A 45 -6.95 -11.89 -2.61
N PHE A 46 -7.20 -11.54 -1.35
CA PHE A 46 -6.44 -12.06 -0.20
C PHE A 46 -6.85 -13.48 0.19
N ASP A 47 -8.06 -13.93 -0.16
CA ASP A 47 -8.47 -15.34 -0.01
C ASP A 47 -7.64 -16.28 -0.91
N ARG A 48 -7.24 -15.80 -2.09
CA ARG A 48 -6.46 -16.57 -3.07
C ARG A 48 -4.98 -16.22 -3.15
N THR A 49 -4.53 -15.16 -2.48
CA THR A 49 -3.16 -14.64 -2.58
C THR A 49 -2.57 -14.43 -1.19
N ASN A 50 -1.55 -15.21 -0.85
CA ASN A 50 -0.76 -14.96 0.35
C ASN A 50 0.45 -14.06 0.03
N CYS A 51 0.40 -12.80 0.47
CA CYS A 51 1.48 -11.84 0.24
C CYS A 51 2.80 -12.21 0.94
N LEU A 52 2.75 -13.12 1.93
CA LEU A 52 3.91 -13.61 2.65
C LEU A 52 4.68 -14.70 1.88
N ASP A 53 4.10 -15.29 0.83
CA ASP A 53 4.75 -16.35 0.05
C ASP A 53 6.05 -15.86 -0.61
N CYS A 54 6.05 -14.65 -1.18
CA CYS A 54 7.26 -14.01 -1.69
C CYS A 54 7.82 -12.96 -0.71
N ALA A 55 6.93 -12.27 0.00
CA ALA A 55 7.23 -11.16 0.90
C ALA A 55 8.12 -10.06 0.29
N ASN A 56 8.20 -9.94 -1.04
CA ASN A 56 9.11 -8.99 -1.69
C ASN A 56 8.78 -7.54 -1.31
N CYS A 57 7.49 -7.17 -1.32
CA CYS A 57 7.05 -5.85 -0.87
C CYS A 57 7.27 -5.64 0.64
N CYS A 58 6.98 -6.63 1.49
CA CYS A 58 7.14 -6.49 2.94
C CYS A 58 8.61 -6.49 3.39
N LYS A 59 9.52 -7.09 2.63
CA LYS A 59 10.97 -7.07 2.92
C LYS A 59 11.61 -5.73 2.55
N THR A 60 11.23 -5.16 1.41
CA THR A 60 11.83 -3.91 0.91
C THR A 60 11.06 -2.65 1.28
N THR A 61 9.78 -2.81 1.57
CA THR A 61 8.79 -1.75 1.76
C THR A 61 7.91 -2.10 2.96
N GLY A 62 8.48 -2.84 3.92
CA GLY A 62 7.81 -3.34 5.11
C GLY A 62 7.08 -2.28 5.90
N PRO A 63 6.18 -2.70 6.81
CA PRO A 63 5.45 -1.78 7.66
C PRO A 63 6.44 -0.87 8.37
N PHE A 64 6.45 0.39 7.97
CA PHE A 64 7.25 1.41 8.62
C PHE A 64 6.50 1.79 9.90
N PHE A 65 6.76 1.04 10.98
CA PHE A 65 6.20 1.36 12.28
C PHE A 65 6.79 2.69 12.75
N THR A 66 5.96 3.73 12.73
CA THR A 66 6.36 4.99 13.36
C THR A 66 6.28 4.82 14.87
N HIS A 67 6.98 5.69 15.62
CA HIS A 67 6.86 5.72 17.07
C HIS A 67 5.40 5.88 17.54
N LYS A 68 4.57 6.61 16.78
CA LYS A 68 3.13 6.75 17.07
C LYS A 68 2.38 5.44 16.90
N ASP A 69 2.77 4.61 15.94
CA ASP A 69 2.17 3.29 15.73
C ASP A 69 2.57 2.36 16.88
N ILE A 70 3.85 2.33 17.26
CA ILE A 70 4.34 1.57 18.42
C ILE A 70 3.60 1.98 19.71
N GLN A 71 3.36 3.28 19.93
CA GLN A 71 2.56 3.80 21.05
C GLN A 71 1.11 3.29 21.04
N ARG A 72 0.45 3.36 19.87
CA ARG A 72 -0.95 2.91 19.75
C ARG A 72 -1.08 1.41 19.94
N ILE A 73 -0.17 0.66 19.33
CA ILE A 73 -0.16 -0.80 19.37
C ILE A 73 0.17 -1.28 20.80
N SER A 74 1.20 -0.74 21.44
CA SER A 74 1.56 -1.08 22.82
C SER A 74 0.44 -0.80 23.82
N LYS A 75 -0.32 0.31 23.64
CA LYS A 75 -1.52 0.61 24.42
C LYS A 75 -2.64 -0.42 24.19
N HIS A 76 -2.85 -0.86 22.96
CA HIS A 76 -3.83 -1.91 22.64
C HIS A 76 -3.49 -3.24 23.33
N PHE A 77 -2.21 -3.63 23.28
CA PHE A 77 -1.70 -4.82 23.93
C PHE A 77 -1.44 -4.66 25.44
N LYS A 78 -1.68 -3.47 26.01
CA LYS A 78 -1.45 -3.12 27.42
C LYS A 78 -0.03 -3.46 27.90
N MET A 79 0.96 -3.23 27.06
CA MET A 79 2.38 -3.44 27.38
C MET A 79 3.21 -2.19 27.14
N LYS A 80 4.45 -2.18 27.63
CA LYS A 80 5.39 -1.08 27.36
C LYS A 80 5.84 -1.14 25.90
N GLU A 81 6.10 0.03 25.31
CA GLU A 81 6.62 0.15 23.94
C GLU A 81 7.91 -0.66 23.72
N GLN A 82 8.86 -0.62 24.67
CA GLN A 82 10.08 -1.44 24.61
C GLN A 82 9.78 -2.93 24.51
N HIS A 83 8.82 -3.41 25.31
CA HIS A 83 8.46 -4.82 25.31
C HIS A 83 7.74 -5.23 24.01
N LEU A 84 6.96 -4.33 23.42
CA LEU A 84 6.37 -4.53 22.10
C LEU A 84 7.46 -4.67 21.03
N ILE A 85 8.47 -3.80 21.06
CA ILE A 85 9.59 -3.84 20.11
C ILE A 85 10.31 -5.19 20.25
N GLU A 86 10.78 -5.54 21.46
CA GLU A 86 11.53 -6.78 21.69
C GLU A 86 10.76 -8.06 21.33
N THR A 87 9.43 -8.05 21.47
CA THR A 87 8.62 -9.26 21.27
C THR A 87 8.13 -9.42 19.83
N TYR A 88 7.93 -8.32 19.10
CA TYR A 88 7.18 -8.34 17.83
C TYR A 88 7.83 -7.59 16.66
N LEU A 89 8.89 -6.78 16.87
CA LEU A 89 9.54 -5.96 15.83
C LEU A 89 11.03 -6.27 15.71
#